data_AF-A0A6V7KTM0-F1
#
_entry.id   AF-A0A6V7KTM0-F1
#
_cell.length_a   1.000
_cell.length_b   1.000
_cell.length_c   1.000
_cell.angle_alpha   90.00
_cell.angle_beta   90.00
_cell.angle_gamma   90.00
#
_symmetry.space_group_name_H-M   'P 1'
#
loop_
_entity.id
_entity.type
_entity.pdbx_description
1 polymer ?
#
loop_
_entity_poly.entity_id
_entity_poly.type
_entity_poly.pdbx_seq_one_letter_code
_entity_poly.pdbx_strand_id
1 'polypeptide(L)' 'FNKALHSACHQDIADHCDKVVHNEPDNTELEGKVIKCLRIQFRAGKLRTRCMKQMTIVLKQAARNYRLNPLLVAMCTHE' A
#
# COMPACT_ATOMS: atom_id res chain seq x y z
N PHE A 1 4.64 8.26 -9.06
CA PHE A 1 5.12 8.25 -7.66
C PHE A 1 4.23 9.09 -6.74
N ASN A 2 3.34 8.44 -6.00
CA ASN A 2 2.48 9.07 -5.00
C ASN A 2 3.29 9.46 -3.75
N LYS A 3 3.73 10.73 -3.70
CA LYS A 3 4.55 11.27 -2.59
C LYS A 3 3.87 11.17 -1.22
N ALA A 4 2.54 11.28 -1.16
CA ALA A 4 1.79 11.19 0.09
C ALA A 4 1.83 9.76 0.67
N LEU A 5 1.72 8.75 -0.19
CA LEU A 5 1.86 7.34 0.22
C LEU A 5 3.25 7.07 0.77
N HIS A 6 4.29 7.48 0.05
CA HIS A 6 5.68 7.27 0.48
C HIS A 6 5.97 7.94 1.83
N SER A 7 5.56 9.20 2.01
CA SER A 7 5.78 9.91 3.28
C SER A 7 5.05 9.28 4.46
N ALA A 8 3.85 8.76 4.24
CA ALA A 8 3.06 8.14 5.30
C ALA A 8 3.49 6.72 5.65
N CYS A 9 4.02 5.99 4.66
CA CYS A 9 4.44 4.59 4.79
C CYS A 9 5.95 4.41 4.88
N HIS A 10 6.76 5.49 4.92
CA HIS A 10 8.22 5.41 4.90
C HIS A 10 8.80 4.40 5.91
N GLN A 11 8.33 4.47 7.15
CA GLN A 11 8.77 3.54 8.20
C GLN A 11 8.29 2.12 7.93
N ASP A 12 7.03 1.92 7.55
CA ASP A 12 6.51 0.58 7.22
C ASP A 12 7.20 -0.03 5.98
N ILE A 13 7.63 0.80 5.02
CA ILE A 13 8.38 0.38 3.85
C ILE A 13 9.76 -0.13 4.29
N ALA A 14 10.47 0.60 5.15
CA ALA A 14 11.75 0.16 5.69
C ALA A 14 11.59 -1.08 6.59
N ASP A 15 10.54 -1.17 7.39
CA ASP A 15 10.35 -2.27 8.35
C ASP A 15 9.88 -3.57 7.68
N HIS A 16 9.15 -3.48 6.55
CA HIS A 16 8.46 -4.63 5.97
C HIS A 16 8.69 -4.87 4.48
N CYS A 17 9.11 -3.84 3.74
CA CYS A 17 9.25 -3.86 2.28
C CYS A 17 10.67 -3.54 1.81
N ASP A 18 11.66 -3.50 2.70
CA ASP A 18 13.05 -3.15 2.41
C ASP A 18 13.66 -3.97 1.26
N LYS A 19 13.37 -5.28 1.24
CA LYS A 19 13.80 -6.20 0.17
C LYS A 19 13.27 -5.83 -1.21
N VAL A 20 12.16 -5.10 -1.29
CA VAL A 20 11.58 -4.62 -2.55
C VAL A 20 12.31 -3.38 -3.04
N VAL A 21 12.87 -2.57 -2.12
CA VAL A 21 13.61 -1.35 -2.44
C VAL A 21 15.06 -1.66 -2.83
N HIS A 22 15.69 -2.63 -2.18
CA HIS A 22 17.11 -2.92 -2.36
C HIS A 22 17.44 -3.92 -3.48
N ASN A 23 16.52 -4.80 -3.88
CA ASN A 23 16.82 -5.88 -4.85
C ASN A 23 16.44 -5.54 -6.30
N GLU A 24 16.01 -4.32 -6.58
CA GLU A 24 15.37 -3.99 -7.85
C GLU A 24 16.24 -3.10 -8.72
N PRO A 25 16.48 -3.48 -10.00
CA PRO A 25 17.20 -2.62 -10.93
C PRO A 25 16.37 -1.36 -11.21
N ASP A 26 17.07 -0.22 -11.32
CA ASP A 26 16.57 1.17 -11.46
C ASP A 26 15.44 1.35 -12.51
N ASN A 27 15.31 0.40 -13.45
CA ASN A 27 14.40 0.44 -14.58
C ASN A 27 13.07 -0.32 -14.38
N THR A 28 12.76 -0.76 -13.14
CA THR A 28 11.55 -1.54 -12.82
C THR A 28 10.53 -0.69 -12.08
N GLU A 29 9.23 -0.93 -12.29
CA GLU A 29 8.13 -0.21 -11.61
C GLU A 29 8.11 -0.46 -10.09
N LEU A 30 9.01 0.22 -9.38
CA LEU A 30 9.24 0.09 -7.94
C LEU A 30 7.99 0.45 -7.13
N GLU A 31 7.26 1.47 -7.60
CA GLU A 31 6.03 1.94 -6.97
C GLU A 31 4.96 0.84 -6.91
N GLY A 32 4.74 0.10 -8.01
CA GLY A 32 3.78 -1.01 -8.06
C GLY A 32 4.15 -2.14 -7.10
N LYS A 33 5.45 -2.45 -6.98
CA LYS A 33 5.95 -3.49 -6.06
C LYS A 33 5.82 -3.08 -4.58
N VAL A 34 6.14 -1.83 -4.25
CA VAL A 34 5.97 -1.28 -2.90
C VAL A 34 4.50 -1.30 -2.50
N ILE A 35 3.59 -0.87 -3.39
CA ILE A 35 2.14 -0.95 -3.15
C ILE A 35 1.70 -2.41 -2.92
N LYS A 36 2.22 -3.36 -3.71
CA LYS A 36 1.92 -4.80 -3.53
C LYS A 36 2.37 -5.30 -2.16
N CYS A 37 3.59 -4.98 -1.74
CA CYS A 37 4.09 -5.36 -0.42
C CYS A 37 3.24 -4.76 0.71
N LEU A 38 2.96 -3.46 0.66
CA LEU A 38 2.16 -2.79 1.66
C LEU A 38 0.73 -3.34 1.72
N ARG A 39 0.12 -3.78 0.61
CA ARG A 39 -1.18 -4.47 0.62
C ARG A 39 -1.18 -5.77 1.41
N ILE A 40 -0.08 -6.54 1.37
CA ILE A 40 0.07 -7.77 2.15
C ILE A 40 0.13 -7.42 3.65
N GLN A 41 0.93 -6.43 4.02
CA GLN A 41 1.07 -6.01 5.42
C GLN A 41 -0.20 -5.34 5.97
N PHE A 42 -0.92 -4.59 5.13
CA PHE A 42 -2.21 -4.02 5.45
C PHE A 42 -3.23 -5.10 5.82
N ARG A 43 -3.31 -6.18 5.04
CA ARG A 43 -4.17 -7.34 5.33
C ARG A 43 -3.77 -8.07 6.61
N ALA A 44 -2.48 -8.10 6.91
CA ALA A 44 -1.95 -8.71 8.13
C ALA A 44 -2.11 -7.81 9.38
N GLY A 45 -2.63 -6.59 9.24
CA GLY A 45 -2.77 -5.64 10.35
C GLY A 45 -1.42 -5.13 10.89
N LYS A 46 -0.34 -5.21 10.10
CA LYS A 46 1.03 -4.90 10.55
C LYS A 46 1.46 -3.46 10.29
N LEU A 47 0.71 -2.73 9.46
CA LEU A 47 1.03 -1.34 9.13
C LEU A 47 0.67 -0.39 10.26
N ARG A 48 1.46 0.66 10.45
CA ARG A 48 1.13 1.77 11.34
C ARG A 48 -0.14 2.48 10.87
N THR A 49 -0.91 3.04 11.80
CA THR A 49 -2.19 3.72 11.52
C THR A 49 -2.08 4.80 10.44
N ARG A 50 -0.96 5.53 10.41
CA ARG A 50 -0.69 6.57 9.40
C ARG A 50 -0.61 5.99 7.99
N CYS A 51 0.14 4.89 7.81
CA CYS A 51 0.25 4.21 6.53
C CYS A 51 -1.06 3.51 6.14
N MET A 52 -1.75 2.87 7.10
CA MET A 52 -3.06 2.26 6.84
C MET A 52 -4.07 3.25 6.25
N LYS A 53 -4.20 4.45 6.86
CA LYS A 53 -5.10 5.50 6.36
C LYS A 53 -4.78 5.89 4.91
N GLN A 54 -3.51 6.08 4.58
CA GLN A 54 -3.11 6.40 3.20
C GLN A 54 -3.32 5.21 2.25
N MET A 55 -3.06 3.99 2.70
CA MET A 55 -3.33 2.78 1.92
C MET A 55 -4.82 2.65 1.59
N THR A 56 -5.71 2.95 2.54
CA THR A 56 -7.16 2.99 2.29
C THR A 56 -7.52 4.01 1.21
N ILE A 57 -6.90 5.19 1.20
CA ILE A 57 -7.13 6.22 0.17
C ILE A 57 -6.66 5.71 -1.20
N VAL A 58 -5.43 5.18 -1.28
CA VAL A 58 -4.87 4.61 -2.51
C VAL A 58 -5.74 3.48 -3.04
N LEU A 59 -6.17 2.56 -2.17
CA LEU A 59 -7.05 1.45 -2.55
C LEU A 59 -8.43 1.95 -3.00
N LYS A 60 -9.00 2.98 -2.35
CA LYS A 60 -10.27 3.63 -2.74
C LYS A 60 -10.15 4.28 -4.12
N GLN A 61 -9.07 5.02 -4.38
CA GLN A 61 -8.80 5.65 -5.68
C GLN A 61 -8.63 4.59 -6.77
N ALA A 62 -7.85 3.54 -6.51
CA ALA A 62 -7.71 2.42 -7.42
C ALA A 62 -9.05 1.70 -7.68
N ALA A 63 -9.88 1.50 -6.66
CA ALA A 63 -11.21 0.89 -6.81
C ALA A 63 -12.18 1.78 -7.59
N ARG A 64 -12.10 3.11 -7.47
CA ARG A 64 -12.85 4.03 -8.34
C ARG A 64 -12.40 3.92 -9.79
N ASN A 65 -11.11 3.72 -10.01
CA ASN A 65 -10.55 3.50 -11.34
C ASN A 65 -10.88 2.10 -11.91
N TYR A 66 -11.16 1.09 -11.09
CA TYR A 66 -11.34 -0.30 -11.53
C TYR A 66 -12.71 -0.96 -11.27
N ARG A 67 -13.66 -0.29 -10.60
CA ARG A 67 -14.90 -0.91 -10.06
C ARG A 67 -14.61 -2.19 -9.24
N LEU A 68 -14.45 -2.00 -7.92
CA LEU A 68 -14.43 -3.01 -6.84
C LEU A 68 -13.12 -3.82 -6.68
N ASN A 69 -12.17 -3.23 -5.96
CA ASN A 69 -11.07 -3.96 -5.33
C ASN A 69 -11.65 -4.79 -4.16
N PRO A 70 -11.62 -6.14 -4.19
CA PRO A 70 -12.26 -6.99 -3.17
C PRO A 70 -11.69 -6.77 -1.75
N LEU A 71 -10.48 -6.22 -1.64
CA LEU A 71 -9.91 -5.82 -0.36
C LEU A 71 -10.67 -4.69 0.33
N LEU A 72 -11.28 -3.80 -0.46
CA LEU A 72 -12.00 -2.65 0.07
C LEU A 72 -13.39 -3.04 0.61
N VAL A 73 -14.06 -3.96 -0.08
CA VAL A 73 -15.39 -4.46 0.29
C VAL A 73 -15.36 -5.10 1.68
N ALA A 74 -14.35 -5.93 1.96
CA ALA A 74 -14.19 -6.59 3.26
C ALA A 74 -13.99 -5.63 4.45
N MET A 75 -13.54 -4.40 4.20
CA MET A 75 -13.36 -3.38 5.24
C MET A 75 -14.50 -2.37 5.32
N CYS A 76 -15.44 -2.40 4.38
CA CYS A 76 -16.62 -1.52 4.36
C CYS A 76 -17.88 -2.19 4.95
N THR A 77 -17.79 -3.41 5.48
CA THR A 77 -18.90 -4.14 6.13
C THR A 77 -18.90 -4.03 7.66
N HIS A 78 -18.29 -2.98 8.22
CA HIS A 78 -18.52 -2.56 9.60
C HIS A 78 -19.08 -1.14 9.58
N GLU A 79 -20.40 -1.04 9.41
CA GLU A 79 -21.23 0.05 9.93
C GLU A 79 -22.37 -0.57 10.74
#